data_AF-A0A2N9GWI9-F1
#
_entry.id   AF-A0A2N9GWI9-F1
#
_cell.length_a   1.000
_cell.length_b   1.000
_cell.length_c   1.000
_cell.angle_alpha   90.00
_cell.angle_beta   90.00
_cell.angle_gamma   90.00
#
_symmetry.space_group_name_H-M   'P 1'
#
loop_
_entity.id
_entity.type
_entity.pdbx_description
1 polymer ?
#
loop_
_entity_poly.entity_id
_entity_poly.type
_entity_poly.pdbx_seq_one_letter_code
_entity_poly.pdbx_strand_id
1 'polypeptide(L)'
;MYSSGNPTNIANPIKDASVQVDIKTVSGRLTLYQTTLCEKLPWDKLNADINLEPQGFWDTYNENDIQLICCQADASILWLVPSVVQTRFIQSLDSDTDMDILFTWVFTRDRPKGKEVVKYERPIDPLDLPKRSDVQKVLNGSMNSFRIYNVYPRYLRVTGSGEVRSLEQEEISVNADLVINRANHEWWSFHDANSSDVAGCGGLTGPMAIIISEETPPQGIIGDTLSKFSIWGLYITFVLAVGRFIRLQCSDLRMRIPYENLPSCDRLIAICEDIYAARAEGELGVEEVLYWTLVKIYRSPHMLLEYTKTD
;
A
#
# COMPACT_ATOMS: atom_id res chain seq x y z
N MET A 1 -6.36 -5.55 -26.37
CA MET A 1 -6.82 -5.99 -25.02
C MET A 1 -5.91 -5.47 -23.91
N TYR A 2 -4.63 -5.19 -24.17
CA TYR A 2 -3.89 -4.22 -23.36
C TYR A 2 -4.16 -2.84 -23.96
N SER A 3 -5.06 -2.08 -23.32
CA SER A 3 -5.13 -0.65 -23.58
C SER A 3 -3.83 -0.05 -23.09
N SER A 4 -3.08 0.58 -23.99
CA SER A 4 -1.94 1.44 -23.69
C SER A 4 -2.36 2.77 -23.07
N GLY A 5 -3.66 2.99 -22.87
CA GLY A 5 -4.16 4.04 -22.00
C GLY A 5 -3.77 3.70 -20.57
N ASN A 6 -2.56 4.10 -20.18
CA ASN A 6 -2.22 4.27 -18.77
C ASN A 6 -3.36 5.13 -18.21
N PRO A 7 -4.22 4.60 -17.33
CA PRO A 7 -5.26 5.43 -16.74
C PRO A 7 -4.53 6.61 -16.12
N THR A 8 -4.86 7.84 -16.52
CA THR A 8 -4.08 9.06 -16.20
C THR A 8 -3.58 8.98 -14.77
N ASN A 9 -2.30 8.64 -14.65
CA ASN A 9 -1.71 8.41 -13.36
C ASN A 9 -1.72 9.75 -12.64
N ILE A 10 -2.09 9.72 -11.36
CA ILE A 10 -2.21 10.92 -10.55
C ILE A 10 -1.08 10.95 -9.54
N ALA A 11 -0.58 12.17 -9.30
CA ALA A 11 0.37 12.43 -8.23
C ALA A 11 -0.17 11.89 -6.89
N ASN A 12 0.72 11.29 -6.11
CA ASN A 12 0.38 10.66 -4.85
C ASN A 12 1.26 11.22 -3.72
N PRO A 13 1.09 12.50 -3.37
CA PRO A 13 1.95 13.17 -2.42
C PRO A 13 1.84 12.57 -1.02
N ILE A 14 2.95 12.65 -0.29
CA ILE A 14 3.02 12.37 1.14
C ILE A 14 2.15 13.37 1.89
N LYS A 15 1.24 12.83 2.72
CA LYS A 15 0.34 13.57 3.60
C LYS A 15 0.96 13.80 4.97
N ASP A 16 1.68 12.81 5.46
CA ASP A 16 2.29 12.86 6.78
C ASP A 16 3.64 12.17 6.80
N ALA A 17 4.53 12.65 7.66
CA ALA A 17 5.88 12.14 7.79
C ALA A 17 6.31 12.18 9.25
N SER A 18 7.03 11.14 9.68
CA SER A 18 7.64 11.09 11.01
C SER A 18 9.02 10.47 10.94
N VAL A 19 9.88 10.91 11.85
CA VAL A 19 11.26 10.43 11.99
C VAL A 19 11.46 9.87 13.38
N GLN A 20 12.20 8.77 13.46
CA GLN A 20 12.62 8.17 14.72
C GLN A 20 14.09 7.73 14.64
N VAL A 21 14.83 7.97 15.72
CA VAL A 21 16.19 7.46 15.91
C VAL A 21 16.25 6.68 17.22
N ASP A 22 16.59 5.41 17.09
CA ASP A 22 16.75 4.50 18.21
C ASP A 22 18.22 4.09 18.36
N ILE A 23 18.68 3.98 19.60
CA ILE A 23 19.93 3.32 19.95
C ILE A 23 19.65 1.95 20.56
N LYS A 24 20.42 0.95 20.16
CA LYS A 24 20.27 -0.43 20.58
C LYS A 24 21.60 -0.98 21.10
N THR A 25 21.50 -1.78 22.15
CA THR A 25 22.57 -2.63 22.69
C THR A 25 22.01 -4.04 22.90
N VAL A 26 22.85 -5.00 23.28
CA VAL A 26 22.42 -6.34 23.70
C VAL A 26 21.38 -6.34 24.82
N SER A 27 21.36 -5.29 25.64
CA SER A 27 20.45 -5.17 26.80
C SER A 27 19.10 -4.58 26.45
N GLY A 28 18.96 -3.90 25.30
CA GLY A 28 17.69 -3.32 24.89
C GLY A 28 17.83 -2.17 23.91
N ARG A 29 16.75 -1.38 23.80
CA ARG A 29 16.66 -0.25 22.87
C ARG A 29 16.08 0.97 23.59
N LEU A 30 16.65 2.14 23.31
CA LEU A 30 16.13 3.43 23.74
C LEU A 30 15.85 4.29 22.50
N THR A 31 14.71 4.96 22.51
CA THR A 31 14.40 6.00 21.52
C THR A 31 15.04 7.29 21.97
N LEU A 32 15.94 7.81 21.14
CA LEU A 32 16.59 9.09 21.39
C LEU A 32 15.70 10.20 20.85
N TYR A 33 15.38 10.14 19.56
CA TYR A 33 14.69 11.21 18.88
C TYR A 33 13.44 10.71 18.19
N GLN A 34 12.34 11.46 18.30
CA GLN A 34 11.12 11.22 17.54
C GLN A 34 10.40 12.53 17.24
N THR A 35 10.09 12.78 15.97
CA THR A 35 9.25 13.91 15.57
C THR A 35 8.17 13.47 14.58
N THR A 36 7.00 14.09 14.72
CA THR A 36 5.87 14.02 13.77
C THR A 36 5.60 15.40 13.15
N LEU A 37 6.32 16.43 13.60
CA LEU A 37 6.15 17.79 13.12
C LEU A 37 7.01 18.00 11.89
N CYS A 38 6.43 17.66 10.74
CA CYS A 38 7.07 17.80 9.44
C CYS A 38 6.19 18.58 8.45
N GLU A 39 6.79 19.57 7.81
CA GLU A 39 6.21 20.28 6.68
C GLU A 39 6.52 19.55 5.38
N LYS A 40 5.53 19.48 4.49
CA LYS A 40 5.64 18.85 3.17
C LYS A 40 5.47 19.96 2.14
N LEU A 41 6.58 20.43 1.60
CA LEU A 41 6.63 21.53 0.66
C LEU A 41 6.63 20.94 -0.77
N PRO A 42 5.65 21.30 -1.61
CA PRO A 42 5.63 20.84 -2.99
C PRO A 42 6.73 21.56 -3.79
N TRP A 43 7.30 20.87 -4.77
CA TRP A 43 8.49 21.35 -5.47
C TRP A 43 8.24 22.63 -6.29
N ASP A 44 7.04 22.75 -6.87
CA ASP A 44 6.59 23.92 -7.65
C ASP A 44 6.64 25.26 -6.88
N LYS A 45 6.60 25.20 -5.54
CA LYS A 45 6.61 26.37 -4.66
C LYS A 45 7.99 26.69 -4.08
N LEU A 46 8.99 25.85 -4.33
CA LEU A 46 10.36 26.11 -3.91
C LEU A 46 11.00 27.06 -4.92
N ASN A 47 11.54 28.19 -4.45
CA ASN A 47 12.18 29.17 -5.32
C ASN A 47 13.33 28.52 -6.10
N ALA A 48 13.41 28.82 -7.41
CA ALA A 48 14.41 28.30 -8.35
C ALA A 48 15.89 28.57 -7.96
N ASP A 49 16.14 29.38 -6.94
CA ASP A 49 17.49 29.67 -6.42
C ASP A 49 18.01 28.59 -5.45
N ILE A 50 17.20 27.58 -5.14
CA ILE A 50 17.59 26.48 -4.27
C ILE A 50 18.38 25.46 -5.09
N ASN A 51 19.71 25.53 -4.99
CA ASN A 51 20.67 24.65 -5.66
C ASN A 51 20.70 23.23 -5.03
N LEU A 52 19.54 22.58 -4.99
CA LEU A 52 19.33 21.20 -4.52
C LEU A 52 19.31 20.19 -5.67
N GLU A 53 19.68 20.60 -6.87
CA GLU A 53 19.66 19.72 -8.04
C GLU A 53 20.99 18.99 -8.24
N PRO A 54 21.02 17.66 -8.08
CA PRO A 54 22.11 16.87 -8.60
C PRO A 54 21.97 16.84 -10.14
N GLN A 55 22.66 17.75 -10.82
CA GLN A 55 22.97 17.75 -12.26
C GLN A 55 21.98 16.96 -13.16
N GLY A 56 20.80 17.52 -13.46
CA GLY A 56 19.88 17.02 -14.50
C GLY A 56 19.11 15.74 -14.15
N PHE A 57 19.08 15.33 -12.88
CA PHE A 57 18.31 14.16 -12.44
C PHE A 57 16.79 14.42 -12.42
N TRP A 58 16.38 15.67 -12.16
CA TRP A 58 14.95 16.02 -12.02
C TRP A 58 14.18 16.04 -13.33
N ASP A 59 14.86 16.20 -14.48
CA ASP A 59 14.24 16.21 -15.82
C ASP A 59 13.46 14.92 -16.14
N THR A 60 13.70 13.84 -15.38
CA THR A 60 13.02 12.56 -15.54
C THR A 60 11.72 12.43 -14.74
N TYR A 61 11.45 13.35 -13.82
CA TYR A 61 10.30 13.32 -12.93
C TYR A 61 9.42 14.56 -13.10
N ASN A 62 8.12 14.39 -12.88
CA ASN A 62 7.20 15.52 -12.84
C ASN A 62 7.40 16.29 -11.53
N GLU A 63 7.45 17.63 -11.59
CA GLU A 63 7.60 18.48 -10.41
C GLU A 63 6.49 18.22 -9.37
N ASN A 64 5.30 17.82 -9.81
CA ASN A 64 4.16 17.50 -8.94
C ASN A 64 4.36 16.23 -8.10
N ASP A 65 5.29 15.36 -8.48
CA ASP A 65 5.60 14.11 -7.77
C ASP A 65 6.71 14.30 -6.72
N ILE A 66 7.35 15.46 -6.72
CA ILE A 66 8.49 15.78 -5.86
C ILE A 66 8.01 16.64 -4.68
N GLN A 67 8.42 16.26 -3.48
CA GLN A 67 8.19 17.03 -2.27
C GLN A 67 9.45 17.13 -1.43
N LEU A 68 9.70 18.32 -0.89
CA LEU A 68 10.68 18.52 0.17
C LEU A 68 9.97 18.33 1.51
N ILE A 69 10.47 17.41 2.32
CA ILE A 69 10.00 17.19 3.69
C ILE A 69 11.01 17.79 4.64
N CYS A 70 10.55 18.74 5.46
CA CYS A 70 11.34 19.43 6.46
C CYS A 70 10.72 19.14 7.84
N CYS A 71 11.49 18.57 8.77
CA CYS A 71 10.99 18.29 10.11
C CYS A 71 11.61 19.21 11.17
N GLN A 72 10.89 19.39 12.26
CA GLN A 72 11.38 20.14 13.41
C GLN A 72 12.61 19.46 14.02
N ALA A 73 13.61 20.23 14.46
CA ALA A 73 14.84 19.67 15.04
C ALA A 73 14.63 19.09 16.44
N ASP A 74 13.78 19.71 17.25
CA ASP A 74 13.44 19.19 18.57
C ASP A 74 12.45 18.03 18.48
N ALA A 75 12.67 17.00 19.31
CA ALA A 75 11.74 15.89 19.42
C ALA A 75 10.35 16.37 19.89
N SER A 76 9.32 15.76 19.33
CA SER A 76 7.93 15.95 19.74
C SER A 76 7.59 15.35 21.11
N ILE A 77 8.52 14.59 21.70
CA ILE A 77 8.37 13.88 22.96
C ILE A 77 9.51 14.23 23.93
N LEU A 78 9.18 14.26 25.23
CA LEU A 78 10.17 14.38 26.29
C LEU A 78 10.90 13.04 26.49
N TRP A 79 12.17 13.12 26.85
CA TRP A 79 13.01 11.97 27.16
C TRP A 79 12.86 11.58 28.63
N LEU A 80 11.85 10.75 28.91
CA LEU A 80 11.55 10.27 30.25
C LEU A 80 12.05 8.83 30.45
N VAL A 81 13.35 8.69 30.66
CA VAL A 81 13.97 7.39 30.98
C VAL A 81 14.27 7.31 32.48
N PRO A 82 13.72 6.33 33.22
CA PRO A 82 14.04 6.17 34.63
C PRO A 82 15.54 5.97 34.86
N SER A 83 16.09 6.56 35.92
CA SER A 83 17.52 6.53 36.21
C SER A 83 18.11 5.12 36.23
N VAL A 84 17.38 4.15 36.79
CA VAL A 84 17.80 2.74 36.83
C VAL A 84 17.94 2.15 35.42
N VAL A 85 17.04 2.49 34.50
CA VAL A 85 17.09 2.04 33.10
C VAL A 85 18.26 2.69 32.39
N GLN A 86 18.45 4.00 32.57
CA GLN A 86 19.57 4.74 31.99
C GLN A 86 20.92 4.20 32.46
N THR A 87 21.12 3.99 33.77
CA THR A 87 22.37 3.43 34.32
C THR A 87 22.64 2.01 33.80
N ARG A 88 21.61 1.16 33.76
CA ARG A 88 21.72 -0.20 33.18
C ARG A 88 22.10 -0.15 31.70
N PHE A 89 21.51 0.77 30.93
CA PHE A 89 21.81 0.94 29.52
C PHE A 89 23.25 1.42 29.30
N ILE A 90 23.72 2.38 30.10
CA ILE A 90 25.10 2.88 30.07
C ILE A 90 26.10 1.75 30.40
N GLN A 91 25.82 0.94 31.42
CA GLN A 91 26.64 -0.23 31.75
C GLN A 91 26.69 -1.25 30.60
N SER A 92 25.60 -1.42 29.85
CA SER A 92 25.61 -2.33 28.69
C SER A 92 26.56 -1.85 27.59
N LEU A 93 26.72 -0.53 27.42
CA LEU A 93 27.67 0.04 26.45
C LEU A 93 29.15 -0.24 26.80
N ASP A 94 29.47 -0.51 28.08
CA ASP A 94 30.83 -0.89 28.51
C ASP A 94 31.17 -2.32 28.10
N SER A 95 30.19 -3.23 28.21
CA SER A 95 30.37 -4.66 27.95
C SER A 95 30.20 -5.05 26.49
N ASP A 96 29.45 -4.25 25.72
CA ASP A 96 28.93 -4.62 24.42
C ASP A 96 29.80 -4.11 23.27
N THR A 97 30.08 -4.98 22.31
CA THR A 97 30.70 -4.61 21.03
C THR A 97 29.69 -4.13 19.99
N ASP A 98 28.41 -4.45 20.19
CA ASP A 98 27.37 -4.41 19.17
C ASP A 98 26.36 -3.30 19.50
N MET A 99 26.88 -2.08 19.70
CA MET A 99 26.06 -0.87 19.74
C MET A 99 25.61 -0.56 18.32
N ASP A 100 24.30 -0.50 18.11
CA ASP A 100 23.69 -0.13 16.84
C ASP A 100 22.83 1.12 17.00
N ILE A 101 22.74 1.92 15.94
CA ILE A 101 21.76 3.01 15.83
C ILE A 101 20.88 2.70 14.62
N LEU A 102 19.57 2.82 14.81
CA LEU A 102 18.57 2.61 13.77
C LEU A 102 17.88 3.93 13.47
N PHE A 103 17.94 4.35 12.21
CA PHE A 103 17.21 5.50 11.71
C PHE A 103 15.96 5.05 10.96
N THR A 104 14.83 5.70 11.21
CA THR A 104 13.54 5.36 10.59
C THR A 104 12.82 6.60 10.08
N TRP A 105 12.48 6.62 8.79
CA TRP A 105 11.42 7.45 8.25
C TRP A 105 10.12 6.65 8.13
N VAL A 106 9.01 7.29 8.45
CA VAL A 106 7.67 6.77 8.15
C VAL A 106 6.94 7.83 7.35
N PHE A 107 6.47 7.47 6.16
CA PHE A 107 5.67 8.34 5.30
C PHE A 107 4.27 7.76 5.12
N THR A 108 3.26 8.63 5.14
CA THR A 108 1.86 8.27 4.94
C THR A 108 1.30 8.99 3.73
N ARG A 109 0.60 8.27 2.87
CA ARG A 109 -0.02 8.75 1.61
C ARG A 109 -1.36 8.06 1.39
N ASP A 110 -2.19 8.59 0.50
CA ASP A 110 -3.57 8.09 0.33
C ASP A 110 -3.66 6.76 -0.43
N ARG A 111 -2.63 6.44 -1.22
CA ARG A 111 -2.58 5.29 -2.13
C ARG A 111 -1.19 4.63 -2.14
N PRO A 112 -1.09 3.36 -2.56
CA PRO A 112 -2.18 2.43 -2.84
C PRO A 112 -2.88 1.98 -1.56
N LYS A 113 -4.13 1.52 -1.68
CA LYS A 113 -4.91 1.08 -0.51
C LYS A 113 -4.33 -0.19 0.09
N GLY A 114 -4.18 -0.22 1.41
CA GLY A 114 -3.47 -1.26 2.15
C GLY A 114 -1.95 -1.09 2.17
N LYS A 115 -1.43 -0.02 1.57
CA LYS A 115 0.00 0.35 1.52
C LYS A 115 0.21 1.86 1.69
N GLU A 116 -0.68 2.48 2.46
CA GLU A 116 -0.70 3.92 2.74
C GLU A 116 0.52 4.36 3.54
N VAL A 117 0.97 3.51 4.47
CA VAL A 117 2.13 3.76 5.32
C VAL A 117 3.33 3.02 4.76
N VAL A 118 4.38 3.74 4.42
CA VAL A 118 5.65 3.20 3.96
C VAL A 118 6.76 3.58 4.95
N LYS A 119 7.71 2.68 5.14
CA LYS A 119 8.82 2.87 6.08
C LYS A 119 10.14 2.75 5.36
N TYR A 120 11.08 3.61 5.72
CA TYR A 120 12.49 3.49 5.37
C TYR A 120 13.26 3.32 6.67
N GLU A 121 13.84 2.14 6.86
CA GLU A 121 14.62 1.79 8.05
C GLU A 121 16.06 1.53 7.60
N ARG A 122 17.01 2.21 8.22
CA ARG A 122 18.45 2.03 7.94
C ARG A 122 19.22 1.86 9.26
N PRO A 123 19.80 0.69 9.53
CA PRO A 123 20.82 0.57 10.56
C PRO A 123 22.08 1.31 10.09
N ILE A 124 22.67 2.09 10.99
CA ILE A 124 23.87 2.86 10.69
C ILE A 124 25.07 1.93 10.63
N ASP A 125 25.89 2.09 9.60
CA ASP A 125 27.10 1.30 9.40
C ASP A 125 28.07 1.50 10.58
N PRO A 126 28.76 0.45 11.07
CA PRO A 126 29.64 0.58 12.24
C PRO A 126 30.75 1.62 12.13
N LEU A 127 31.15 1.98 10.91
CA LEU A 127 32.14 3.02 10.61
C LEU A 127 31.59 4.44 10.83
N ASP A 128 30.29 4.61 10.69
CA ASP A 128 29.58 5.88 10.76
C ASP A 128 28.94 6.14 12.15
N LEU A 129 29.04 5.16 13.05
CA LEU A 129 28.59 5.26 14.43
C LEU A 129 29.50 6.17 15.27
N PRO A 130 28.95 6.83 16.31
CA PRO A 130 29.72 7.59 17.26
C PRO A 130 30.58 6.66 18.12
N LYS A 131 31.64 7.21 18.71
CA LYS A 131 32.39 6.47 19.72
C LYS A 131 31.49 6.21 20.92
N ARG A 132 31.52 4.98 21.42
CA ARG A 132 30.74 4.57 22.61
C ARG A 132 31.02 5.46 23.82
N SER A 133 32.28 5.86 24.01
CA SER A 133 32.68 6.79 25.07
C SER A 133 31.95 8.13 25.01
N ASP A 134 31.64 8.61 23.81
CA ASP A 134 30.98 9.91 23.63
C ASP A 134 29.48 9.77 23.92
N VAL A 135 28.85 8.68 23.46
CA VAL A 135 27.46 8.34 23.84
C VAL A 135 27.32 8.20 25.36
N GLN A 136 28.26 7.51 26.02
CA GLN A 136 28.26 7.37 27.48
C GLN A 136 28.42 8.71 28.20
N LYS A 137 29.35 9.56 27.76
CA LYS A 137 29.50 10.92 28.32
C LYS A 137 28.24 11.74 28.13
N VAL A 138 27.57 11.62 26.98
CA VAL A 138 26.31 12.31 26.71
C VAL A 138 25.21 11.80 27.63
N LEU A 139 25.03 10.48 27.77
CA LEU A 139 24.02 9.90 28.65
C LEU A 139 24.30 10.21 30.14
N ASN A 140 25.56 10.24 30.57
CA ASN A 140 25.97 10.63 31.93
C ASN A 140 25.86 12.15 32.19
N GLY A 141 25.58 12.97 31.18
CA GLY A 141 25.48 14.42 31.30
C GLY A 141 26.82 15.16 31.36
N SER A 142 27.94 14.50 31.02
CA SER A 142 29.25 15.15 30.88
C SER A 142 29.43 15.84 29.51
N MET A 143 28.67 15.42 28.50
CA MET A 143 28.57 16.03 27.18
C MET A 143 27.09 16.19 26.83
N ASN A 144 26.78 17.03 25.84
CA ASN A 144 25.41 17.27 25.41
C ASN A 144 25.13 16.74 24.00
N SER A 145 26.14 16.35 23.23
CA SER A 145 25.91 15.89 21.86
C SER A 145 26.94 14.88 21.36
N PHE A 146 26.54 14.11 20.36
CA PHE A 146 27.40 13.26 19.57
C PHE A 146 26.95 13.26 18.11
N ARG A 147 27.89 12.99 17.20
CA ARG A 147 27.63 12.99 15.75
C ARG A 147 27.53 11.56 15.22
N ILE A 148 26.52 11.31 14.39
CA ILE A 148 26.37 10.13 13.54
C ILE A 148 26.58 10.56 12.08
N TYR A 149 27.30 9.75 11.31
CA TYR A 149 27.55 10.03 9.89
C TYR A 149 26.61 9.19 9.02
N ASN A 150 26.44 9.61 7.76
CA ASN A 150 25.78 8.82 6.72
C ASN A 150 24.45 8.18 7.18
N VAL A 151 23.59 8.97 7.84
CA VAL A 151 22.40 8.47 8.54
C VAL A 151 21.37 7.93 7.54
N TYR A 152 21.11 8.70 6.50
CA TYR A 152 20.21 8.33 5.41
C TYR A 152 20.53 9.17 4.16
N PRO A 153 20.20 8.70 2.95
CA PRO A 153 20.36 9.48 1.72
C PRO A 153 19.27 10.55 1.62
N ARG A 154 19.64 11.75 1.15
CA ARG A 154 18.72 12.89 1.04
C ARG A 154 17.57 12.65 0.05
N TYR A 155 17.78 11.79 -0.94
CA TYR A 155 16.84 11.50 -2.02
C TYR A 155 16.22 10.12 -1.86
N LEU A 156 14.91 10.09 -1.67
CA LEU A 156 14.15 8.86 -1.51
C LEU A 156 13.04 8.79 -2.55
N ARG A 157 12.86 7.61 -3.12
CA ARG A 157 11.75 7.29 -4.03
C ARG A 157 10.76 6.38 -3.33
N VAL A 158 9.49 6.78 -3.29
CA VAL A 158 8.40 6.00 -2.73
C VAL A 158 7.64 5.33 -3.86
N THR A 159 7.64 4.00 -3.88
CA THR A 159 7.07 3.22 -4.98
C THR A 159 5.58 2.92 -4.80
N GLY A 160 4.87 2.65 -5.88
CA GLY A 160 3.52 2.07 -5.86
C GLY A 160 3.47 0.68 -5.22
N SER A 161 4.60 -0.04 -5.10
CA SER A 161 4.66 -1.32 -4.39
C SER A 161 4.64 -1.18 -2.86
N GLY A 162 4.78 0.05 -2.32
CA GLY A 162 4.82 0.31 -0.88
C GLY A 162 6.23 0.23 -0.29
N GLU A 163 7.26 0.41 -1.10
CA GLU A 163 8.66 0.41 -0.69
C GLU A 163 9.25 1.83 -0.80
N VAL A 164 10.25 2.11 0.02
CA VAL A 164 11.06 3.33 -0.09
C VAL A 164 12.45 2.93 -0.55
N ARG A 165 12.92 3.52 -1.66
CA ARG A 165 14.23 3.23 -2.26
C ARG A 165 15.11 4.48 -2.19
N SER A 166 16.36 4.30 -1.83
CA SER A 166 17.37 5.34 -1.97
C SER A 166 17.71 5.53 -3.44
N LEU A 167 17.87 6.78 -3.86
CA LEU A 167 18.42 7.10 -5.18
C LEU A 167 19.95 7.19 -5.01
N GLU A 168 20.68 6.38 -5.79
CA GLU A 168 22.10 6.01 -5.62
C GLU A 168 23.09 7.16 -5.85
N GLN A 169 23.01 8.23 -5.05
CA GLN A 169 24.07 9.22 -4.91
C GLN A 169 24.54 9.23 -3.45
N GLU A 170 25.50 8.34 -3.15
CA GLU A 170 26.13 8.21 -1.82
C GLU A 170 26.77 9.52 -1.32
N GLU A 171 27.14 10.42 -2.23
CA GLU A 171 27.76 11.72 -1.92
C GLU A 171 26.82 12.71 -1.23
N ILE A 172 25.52 12.42 -1.10
CA ILE A 172 24.50 13.33 -0.54
C ILE A 172 23.78 12.69 0.66
N SER A 173 24.53 11.94 1.47
CA SER A 173 24.05 11.41 2.75
C SER A 173 23.97 12.50 3.82
N VAL A 174 23.02 12.33 4.75
CA VAL A 174 22.80 13.26 5.86
C VAL A 174 23.65 12.83 7.05
N ASN A 175 24.48 13.73 7.56
CA ASN A 175 25.15 13.58 8.85
C ASN A 175 24.31 14.26 9.91
N ALA A 176 24.24 13.70 11.12
CA ALA A 176 23.39 14.27 12.17
C ALA A 176 24.12 14.47 13.49
N ASP A 177 23.88 15.61 14.11
CA ASP A 177 24.22 15.89 15.49
C ASP A 177 22.99 15.63 16.36
N LEU A 178 23.09 14.62 17.22
CA LEU A 178 22.09 14.36 18.25
C LEU A 178 22.49 15.10 19.52
N VAL A 179 21.62 16.01 19.96
CA VAL A 179 21.84 16.88 21.12
C VAL A 179 20.80 16.57 22.19
N ILE A 180 21.21 16.31 23.42
CA ILE A 180 20.30 16.23 24.56
C ILE A 180 20.22 17.59 25.26
N ASN A 181 19.01 18.15 25.35
CA ASN A 181 18.73 19.36 26.08
C ASN A 181 18.28 19.00 27.49
N ARG A 182 18.88 19.66 28.49
CA ARG A 182 18.65 19.40 29.92
C ARG A 182 18.22 20.68 30.62
N ALA A 183 16.96 21.08 30.40
CA ALA A 183 16.36 22.21 31.11
C ALA A 183 15.54 21.68 32.31
N ASN A 184 14.30 22.15 32.50
CA ASN A 184 13.39 21.58 33.50
C ASN A 184 12.97 20.13 33.18
N HIS A 185 13.02 19.77 31.90
CA HIS A 185 12.82 18.42 31.38
C HIS A 185 13.91 18.12 30.36
N GLU A 186 14.13 16.84 30.07
CA GLU A 186 15.11 16.40 29.07
C GLU A 186 14.42 16.05 27.76
N TRP A 187 15.00 16.41 26.62
CA TRP A 187 14.57 15.99 25.28
C TRP A 187 15.75 15.97 24.32
N TRP A 188 15.60 15.22 23.23
CA TRP A 188 16.63 15.17 22.18
C TRP A 188 16.27 16.07 21.02
N SER A 189 17.30 16.58 20.36
CA SER A 189 17.22 17.31 19.10
C SER A 189 18.10 16.64 18.07
N PHE A 190 17.61 16.59 16.84
CA PHE A 190 18.34 16.13 15.67
C PHE A 190 18.67 17.35 14.82
N HIS A 191 19.94 17.63 14.60
CA HIS A 191 20.38 18.66 13.67
C HIS A 191 21.11 18.03 12.50
N ASP A 192 20.68 18.32 11.27
CA ASP A 192 21.43 17.91 10.08
C ASP A 192 22.73 18.74 10.00
N ALA A 193 23.87 18.08 10.16
CA ALA A 193 25.19 18.70 10.16
C ALA A 193 25.63 19.18 8.76
N ASN A 194 25.00 18.65 7.71
CA ASN A 194 25.22 19.05 6.31
C ASN A 194 24.15 20.07 5.85
N SER A 195 23.29 20.58 6.76
CA SER A 195 22.13 21.44 6.43
C SER A 195 22.45 22.90 6.13
N SER A 196 23.70 23.23 5.82
CA SER A 196 24.24 24.59 5.91
C SER A 196 23.67 25.63 4.92
N ASP A 197 22.49 25.43 4.31
CA ASP A 197 21.57 26.47 3.83
C ASP A 197 20.53 25.85 2.86
N VAL A 198 19.72 24.90 3.31
CA VAL A 198 18.52 24.54 2.53
C VAL A 198 17.48 25.64 2.74
N ALA A 199 17.60 26.74 2.00
CA ALA A 199 16.74 27.92 2.06
C ALA A 199 15.23 27.62 1.89
N GLY A 200 14.88 26.39 1.47
CA GLY A 200 13.51 25.92 1.34
C GLY A 200 12.79 25.58 2.65
N CYS A 201 13.49 25.22 3.74
CA CYS A 201 12.84 24.70 4.95
C CYS A 201 12.45 25.78 5.98
N GLY A 202 12.56 27.07 5.65
CA GLY A 202 11.94 28.16 6.42
C GLY A 202 12.35 28.27 7.90
N GLY A 203 13.51 27.72 8.29
CA GLY A 203 13.99 27.71 9.68
C GLY A 203 13.85 26.36 10.40
N LEU A 204 13.27 25.34 9.77
CA LEU A 204 13.31 23.96 10.27
C LEU A 204 14.71 23.38 10.05
N THR A 205 15.43 23.10 11.14
CA THR A 205 16.83 22.62 11.12
C THR A 205 16.96 21.13 11.45
N GLY A 206 15.84 20.40 11.42
CA GLY A 206 15.77 18.99 11.73
C GLY A 206 16.09 18.08 10.55
N PRO A 207 15.60 16.82 10.58
CA PRO A 207 15.70 15.91 9.44
C PRO A 207 15.01 16.49 8.20
N MET A 208 15.71 16.44 7.07
CA MET A 208 15.21 16.85 5.77
C MET A 208 15.37 15.74 4.74
N ALA A 209 14.38 15.54 3.88
CA ALA A 209 14.44 14.57 2.78
C ALA A 209 13.66 15.08 1.57
N ILE A 210 14.16 14.79 0.37
CA ILE A 210 13.43 15.04 -0.87
C ILE A 210 12.84 13.71 -1.32
N ILE A 211 11.51 13.69 -1.40
CA ILE A 211 10.73 12.50 -1.69
C ILE A 211 10.17 12.61 -3.10
N ILE A 212 10.42 11.58 -3.90
CA ILE A 212 9.81 11.38 -5.22
C ILE A 212 8.75 10.28 -5.08
N SER A 213 7.49 10.64 -5.23
CA SER A 213 6.38 9.70 -5.10
C SER A 213 5.97 9.16 -6.47
N GLU A 214 5.94 7.83 -6.64
CA GLU A 214 5.38 7.25 -7.85
C GLU A 214 3.89 7.56 -7.96
N GLU A 215 3.50 8.00 -9.16
CA GLU A 215 2.10 8.22 -9.49
C GLU A 215 1.29 6.93 -9.33
N THR A 216 0.01 7.09 -9.02
CA THR A 216 -0.91 5.96 -8.82
C THR A 216 -2.10 6.01 -9.77
N PRO A 217 -2.73 4.86 -10.07
CA PRO A 217 -3.94 4.86 -10.88
C PRO A 217 -5.03 5.77 -10.29
N PRO A 218 -5.81 6.46 -11.15
CA PRO A 218 -6.83 7.40 -10.72
C PRO A 218 -7.93 6.74 -9.88
N GLN A 219 -8.60 7.56 -9.07
CA GLN A 219 -9.64 7.10 -8.15
C GLN A 219 -10.85 6.52 -8.89
N GLY A 220 -11.37 5.38 -8.42
CA GLY A 220 -12.56 4.72 -8.97
C GLY A 220 -12.51 3.21 -8.81
N ILE A 221 -13.61 2.52 -9.13
CA ILE A 221 -13.73 1.05 -8.99
C ILE A 221 -12.60 0.32 -9.73
N ILE A 222 -12.22 0.83 -10.90
CA ILE A 222 -11.14 0.27 -11.72
C ILE A 222 -9.77 0.51 -11.07
N GLY A 223 -9.49 1.73 -10.57
CA GLY A 223 -8.25 2.03 -9.86
C GLY A 223 -8.12 1.29 -8.52
N ASP A 224 -9.23 1.12 -7.79
CA ASP A 224 -9.28 0.40 -6.51
C ASP A 224 -9.02 -1.09 -6.71
N THR A 225 -9.66 -1.69 -7.71
CA THR A 225 -9.45 -3.10 -8.05
C THR A 225 -8.04 -3.33 -8.58
N LEU A 226 -7.48 -2.45 -9.43
CA LEU A 226 -6.10 -2.55 -9.90
C LEU A 226 -5.05 -2.30 -8.80
N SER A 227 -5.35 -1.42 -7.83
CA SER A 227 -4.45 -1.16 -6.70
C SER A 227 -4.38 -2.31 -5.70
N LYS A 228 -5.43 -3.14 -5.63
CA LYS A 228 -5.54 -4.29 -4.72
C LYS A 228 -5.27 -5.63 -5.41
N PHE A 229 -5.63 -5.77 -6.68
CA PHE A 229 -5.46 -6.97 -7.50
C PHE A 229 -4.60 -6.64 -8.72
N SER A 230 -3.53 -7.40 -8.91
CA SER A 230 -2.70 -7.29 -10.11
C SER A 230 -3.55 -7.53 -11.37
N ILE A 231 -3.17 -6.90 -12.48
CA ILE A 231 -3.80 -7.11 -13.80
C ILE A 231 -3.86 -8.61 -14.18
N TRP A 232 -2.90 -9.40 -13.69
CA TRP A 232 -2.87 -10.85 -13.80
C TRP A 232 -4.06 -11.53 -13.08
N GLY A 233 -4.40 -11.07 -11.88
CA GLY A 233 -5.52 -11.60 -11.12
C GLY A 233 -6.86 -11.30 -11.80
N LEU A 234 -7.01 -10.09 -12.35
CA LEU A 234 -8.19 -9.72 -13.12
C LEU A 234 -8.33 -10.56 -14.39
N TYR A 235 -7.22 -10.76 -15.13
CA TYR A 235 -7.19 -11.61 -16.31
C TYR A 235 -7.59 -13.06 -16.00
N ILE A 236 -6.96 -13.69 -15.01
CA ILE A 236 -7.26 -15.07 -14.62
C ILE A 236 -8.73 -15.20 -14.24
N THR A 237 -9.26 -14.26 -13.44
CA THR A 237 -10.67 -14.28 -13.01
C THR A 237 -11.62 -14.18 -14.20
N PHE A 238 -11.36 -13.28 -15.15
CA PHE A 238 -12.18 -13.13 -16.35
C PHE A 238 -12.13 -14.38 -17.23
N VAL A 239 -10.94 -14.93 -17.49
CA VAL A 239 -10.79 -16.15 -18.30
C VAL A 239 -11.49 -17.34 -17.66
N LEU A 240 -11.37 -17.51 -16.33
CA LEU A 240 -12.07 -18.58 -15.61
C LEU A 240 -13.59 -18.40 -15.66
N ALA A 241 -14.10 -17.17 -15.53
CA ALA A 241 -15.52 -16.88 -15.63
C ALA A 241 -16.08 -17.23 -17.02
N VAL A 242 -15.41 -16.77 -18.09
CA VAL A 242 -15.79 -17.10 -19.47
C VAL A 242 -15.67 -18.59 -19.74
N GLY A 243 -14.60 -19.24 -19.29
CA GLY A 243 -14.41 -20.69 -19.44
C GLY A 243 -15.51 -21.49 -18.73
N ARG A 244 -15.92 -21.07 -17.53
CA ARG A 244 -17.04 -21.68 -16.81
C ARG A 244 -18.37 -21.45 -17.53
N PHE A 245 -18.59 -20.27 -18.09
CA PHE A 245 -19.79 -19.95 -18.85
C PHE A 245 -19.91 -20.83 -20.11
N ILE A 246 -18.83 -20.96 -20.88
CA ILE A 246 -18.79 -21.84 -22.06
C ILE A 246 -19.03 -23.30 -21.64
N ARG A 247 -18.38 -23.75 -20.56
CA ARG A 247 -18.59 -25.09 -20.02
C ARG A 247 -20.05 -25.34 -19.65
N LEU A 248 -20.76 -24.36 -19.08
CA LEU A 248 -22.18 -24.49 -18.72
C LEU A 248 -23.08 -24.70 -19.94
N GLN A 249 -22.79 -24.04 -21.07
CA GLN A 249 -23.56 -24.22 -22.31
C GLN A 249 -23.32 -25.60 -22.94
N CYS A 250 -22.11 -26.15 -22.78
CA CYS A 250 -21.73 -27.46 -23.30
C CYS A 250 -21.96 -28.62 -22.29
N SER A 251 -22.19 -28.32 -21.02
CA SER A 251 -22.53 -29.33 -20.01
C SER A 251 -24.00 -29.72 -20.10
N ASP A 252 -24.31 -30.94 -19.71
CA ASP A 252 -25.67 -31.46 -19.59
C ASP A 252 -26.49 -31.54 -20.88
N LEU A 253 -25.86 -31.44 -22.07
CA LEU A 253 -26.53 -31.74 -23.34
C LEU A 253 -27.20 -33.12 -23.30
N ARG A 254 -26.52 -34.14 -22.77
CA ARG A 254 -27.09 -35.50 -22.63
C ARG A 254 -28.40 -35.52 -21.85
N MET A 255 -28.51 -34.71 -20.79
CA MET A 255 -29.72 -34.68 -19.96
C MET A 255 -30.88 -33.95 -20.65
N ARG A 256 -30.58 -33.07 -21.62
CA ARG A 256 -31.57 -32.36 -22.44
C ARG A 256 -32.08 -33.17 -23.63
N ILE A 257 -31.30 -34.14 -24.14
CA ILE A 257 -31.66 -34.96 -25.31
C ILE A 257 -33.11 -35.48 -25.29
N PRO A 258 -33.63 -36.07 -24.20
CA PRO A 258 -34.99 -36.64 -24.17
C PRO A 258 -36.11 -35.61 -24.34
N TYR A 259 -35.83 -34.32 -24.11
CA TYR A 259 -36.82 -33.25 -24.15
C TYR A 259 -36.66 -32.32 -25.35
N GLU A 260 -35.48 -32.30 -25.99
CA GLU A 260 -35.19 -31.43 -27.14
C GLU A 260 -35.19 -32.16 -28.47
N ASN A 261 -34.87 -33.46 -28.49
CA ASN A 261 -34.80 -34.24 -29.72
C ASN A 261 -36.01 -35.19 -29.83
N LEU A 262 -37.18 -34.61 -30.04
CA LEU A 262 -38.45 -35.35 -30.20
C LEU A 262 -38.84 -35.42 -31.70
N PRO A 263 -39.33 -36.57 -32.22
CA PRO A 263 -39.64 -36.72 -33.65
C PRO A 263 -40.81 -35.84 -34.15
N SER A 264 -41.89 -35.71 -33.37
CA SER A 264 -42.99 -34.76 -33.58
C SER A 264 -43.51 -34.27 -32.23
N CYS A 265 -43.94 -33.01 -32.17
CA CYS A 265 -44.53 -32.40 -30.97
C CYS A 265 -46.03 -32.11 -31.11
N ASP A 266 -46.67 -32.50 -32.22
CA ASP A 266 -48.02 -32.03 -32.58
C ASP A 266 -49.07 -32.43 -31.54
N ARG A 267 -49.00 -33.66 -31.03
CA ARG A 267 -49.90 -34.16 -29.97
C ARG A 267 -49.70 -33.44 -28.64
N LEU A 268 -48.46 -33.07 -28.30
CA LEU A 268 -48.16 -32.31 -27.09
C LEU A 268 -48.62 -30.86 -27.22
N ILE A 269 -48.47 -30.27 -28.40
CA ILE A 269 -48.96 -28.93 -28.72
C ILE A 269 -50.49 -28.90 -28.62
N ALA A 270 -51.19 -29.89 -29.19
CA ALA A 270 -52.65 -29.99 -29.08
C ALA A 270 -53.13 -30.05 -27.62
N ILE A 271 -52.47 -30.82 -26.75
CA ILE A 271 -52.80 -30.82 -25.31
C ILE A 271 -52.58 -29.44 -24.68
N CYS A 272 -51.51 -28.73 -25.04
CA CYS A 272 -51.26 -27.38 -24.56
C CYS A 272 -52.30 -26.36 -25.08
N GLU A 273 -52.75 -26.51 -26.32
CA GLU A 273 -53.80 -25.70 -26.92
C GLU A 273 -55.17 -25.96 -26.26
N ASP A 274 -55.50 -27.22 -25.97
CA ASP A 274 -56.72 -27.61 -25.24
C ASP A 274 -56.71 -27.07 -23.81
N ILE A 275 -55.55 -27.09 -23.12
CA ILE A 275 -55.39 -26.44 -21.80
C ILE A 275 -55.65 -24.94 -21.92
N TYR A 276 -55.11 -24.29 -22.96
CA TYR A 276 -55.30 -22.87 -23.19
C TYR A 276 -56.77 -22.53 -23.48
N ALA A 277 -57.46 -23.34 -24.30
CA ALA A 277 -58.88 -23.18 -24.62
C ALA A 277 -59.77 -23.37 -23.39
N ALA A 278 -59.58 -24.46 -22.62
CA ALA A 278 -60.33 -24.70 -21.38
C ALA A 278 -60.17 -23.57 -20.36
N ARG A 279 -58.96 -22.99 -20.26
CA ARG A 279 -58.71 -21.81 -19.42
C ARG A 279 -59.44 -20.57 -19.94
N ALA A 280 -59.50 -20.35 -21.24
CA ALA A 280 -60.20 -19.21 -21.85
C ALA A 280 -61.73 -19.30 -21.66
N GLU A 281 -62.28 -20.51 -21.66
CA GLU A 281 -63.70 -20.78 -21.46
C GLU A 281 -64.10 -20.85 -19.97
N GLY A 282 -63.12 -20.92 -19.06
CA GLY A 282 -63.33 -20.99 -17.61
C GLY A 282 -63.67 -22.40 -17.11
N GLU A 283 -63.43 -23.44 -17.91
CA GLU A 283 -63.66 -24.85 -17.56
C GLU A 283 -62.48 -25.44 -16.75
N LEU A 284 -62.31 -24.97 -15.51
CA LEU A 284 -61.17 -25.30 -14.65
C LEU A 284 -61.00 -26.81 -14.37
N GLY A 285 -62.10 -27.58 -14.37
CA GLY A 285 -62.03 -29.04 -14.17
C GLY A 285 -61.40 -29.77 -15.35
N VAL A 286 -61.65 -29.31 -16.58
CA VAL A 286 -61.04 -29.85 -17.81
C VAL A 286 -59.57 -29.45 -17.87
N GLU A 287 -59.27 -28.19 -17.54
CA GLU A 287 -57.90 -27.68 -17.43
C GLU A 287 -57.03 -28.52 -16.48
N GLU A 288 -57.55 -28.82 -15.28
CA GLU A 288 -56.83 -29.61 -14.27
C GLU A 288 -56.51 -31.03 -14.78
N VAL A 289 -57.48 -31.69 -15.43
CA VAL A 289 -57.29 -33.05 -15.98
C VAL A 289 -56.24 -33.05 -17.09
N LEU A 290 -56.28 -32.09 -18.00
CA LEU A 290 -55.30 -31.96 -19.09
C LEU A 290 -53.90 -31.61 -18.55
N TYR A 291 -53.81 -30.73 -17.55
CA TYR A 291 -52.54 -30.38 -16.90
C TYR A 291 -51.87 -31.61 -16.25
N TRP A 292 -52.62 -32.40 -15.47
CA TRP A 292 -52.10 -33.62 -14.87
C TRP A 292 -51.70 -34.66 -15.90
N THR A 293 -52.41 -34.71 -17.03
CA THR A 293 -52.06 -35.55 -18.18
C THR A 293 -50.70 -35.14 -18.75
N LEU A 294 -50.46 -33.84 -18.97
CA LEU A 294 -49.18 -33.30 -19.42
C LEU A 294 -48.04 -33.63 -18.44
N VAL A 295 -48.25 -33.41 -17.13
CA VAL A 295 -47.26 -33.74 -16.10
C VAL A 295 -46.93 -35.24 -16.10
N LYS A 296 -47.94 -36.11 -16.27
CA LYS A 296 -47.73 -37.57 -16.33
C LYS A 296 -46.90 -37.98 -17.54
N ILE A 297 -47.07 -37.31 -18.68
CA ILE A 297 -46.27 -37.53 -19.89
C ILE A 297 -44.80 -37.13 -19.63
N TYR A 298 -44.55 -35.93 -19.10
CA TYR A 298 -43.19 -35.46 -18.80
C TYR A 298 -42.48 -36.25 -17.69
N ARG A 299 -43.22 -36.92 -16.80
CA ARG A 299 -42.64 -37.79 -15.75
C ARG A 299 -42.18 -39.16 -16.26
N SER A 300 -42.62 -39.61 -17.43
CA SER A 300 -42.32 -40.93 -17.96
C SER A 300 -41.72 -40.84 -19.38
N PRO A 301 -40.41 -41.12 -19.55
CA PRO A 301 -39.76 -41.07 -20.87
C PRO A 301 -40.42 -41.98 -21.91
N HIS A 302 -40.98 -43.11 -21.49
CA HIS A 302 -41.73 -44.00 -22.37
C HIS A 302 -43.03 -43.37 -22.88
N MET A 303 -43.77 -42.67 -22.01
CA MET A 303 -44.99 -41.96 -22.41
C MET A 303 -44.64 -40.79 -23.33
N LEU A 304 -43.58 -40.04 -23.00
CA LEU A 304 -43.12 -38.93 -23.82
C LEU A 304 -42.75 -39.37 -25.24
N LEU A 305 -42.04 -40.49 -25.39
CA LEU A 305 -41.72 -41.07 -26.70
C LEU A 305 -42.97 -41.52 -27.45
N GLU A 306 -43.94 -42.16 -26.79
CA GLU A 306 -45.18 -42.60 -27.43
C GLU A 306 -46.00 -41.43 -28.01
N TYR A 307 -46.07 -40.33 -27.26
CA TYR A 307 -46.79 -39.12 -27.66
C TYR A 307 -46.06 -38.27 -28.70
N THR A 308 -44.80 -38.60 -29.01
CA THR A 308 -43.95 -37.82 -29.94
C THR A 308 -43.53 -38.61 -31.17
N LYS A 309 -44.12 -39.79 -31.40
CA LYS A 309 -43.95 -40.55 -32.65
C LYS A 309 -44.61 -39.81 -33.81
N THR A 310 -43.98 -39.89 -34.98
CA THR A 310 -44.61 -39.55 -36.24
C THR A 310 -45.69 -40.59 -36.55
N ASP A 311 -46.91 -40.13 -36.85
CA ASP A 311 -47.97 -40.99 -37.39
C ASP A 311 -47.66 -41.50 -38.80
#